data_AF-A0A845S375-F1
#
_entry.id   AF-A0A845S375-F1
#
_cell.length_a   1.000
_cell.length_b   1.000
_cell.length_c   1.000
_cell.angle_alpha   90.00
_cell.angle_beta   90.00
_cell.angle_gamma   90.00
#
_symmetry.space_group_name_H-M   'P 1'
#
loop_
_entity.id
_entity.type
_entity.pdbx_description
1 polymer ?
#
loop_
_entity_poly.entity_id
_entity_poly.type
_entity_poly.pdbx_seq_one_letter_code
_entity_poly.pdbx_strand_id
1 'polypeptide(L)'
;GLGYYSRAKNLLNTAKIVESKYKGILPADYETLKSFPGIGDYTASAIMAIAFDKDFIGIDGNVERFVARLFGFKNNKNNFKNSIFIKLKEIKSENNFSQFAQALMEMGALICTPQNPRCVICPVKKNCISFKKKDFNYKIYNKKRVNIKKYYLLYASEKNKILFFNKKNKLLQDFANLPLLDYKKNLFDMNFKKNSFQFEGEPKIIEKNFTHNISNIKMIIKIVLFKRIKKINDNKFYWINYNKIDNSLLSSFSKKFIELIKTKKIKYV
;
A
#
# COMPACT_ATOMS: atom_id res chain seq x y z
N GLY A 1 3.04 9.24 -4.40
CA GLY A 1 2.12 9.80 -3.38
C GLY A 1 1.12 8.76 -2.88
N LEU A 2 0.35 8.15 -3.78
CA LEU A 2 -0.81 7.29 -3.48
C LEU A 2 -0.49 5.87 -2.92
N GLY A 3 0.80 5.50 -2.83
CA GLY A 3 1.22 4.16 -2.38
C GLY A 3 0.83 3.03 -3.35
N TYR A 4 1.30 1.81 -3.08
CA TYR A 4 1.06 0.62 -3.91
C TYR A 4 1.31 0.84 -5.41
N TYR A 5 2.53 1.25 -5.75
CA TYR A 5 2.93 1.69 -7.10
C TYR A 5 2.76 0.65 -8.20
N SER A 6 2.76 -0.64 -7.85
CA SER A 6 2.42 -1.72 -8.78
C SER A 6 1.04 -1.53 -9.41
N ARG A 7 0.09 -0.88 -8.73
CA ARG A 7 -1.24 -0.56 -9.29
C ARG A 7 -1.14 0.34 -10.52
N ALA A 8 -0.32 1.39 -10.47
CA ALA A 8 -0.16 2.31 -11.61
C ALA A 8 0.53 1.60 -12.80
N LYS A 9 1.56 0.79 -12.52
CA LYS A 9 2.25 -0.02 -13.54
C LYS A 9 1.30 -1.02 -14.20
N ASN A 10 0.52 -1.72 -13.38
CA ASN A 10 -0.46 -2.68 -13.87
C ASN A 10 -1.59 -2.01 -14.66
N LEU A 11 -2.07 -0.85 -14.21
CA LEU A 11 -3.05 -0.05 -14.96
C LEU A 11 -2.53 0.33 -16.35
N LEU A 12 -1.29 0.82 -16.44
CA LEU A 12 -0.67 1.14 -17.73
C LEU A 12 -0.49 -0.11 -18.60
N ASN A 13 -0.05 -1.22 -18.03
CA ASN A 13 0.09 -2.48 -18.77
C ASN A 13 -1.26 -2.97 -19.31
N THR A 14 -2.31 -2.88 -18.50
CA THR A 14 -3.68 -3.21 -18.90
C THR A 14 -4.17 -2.29 -20.01
N ALA A 15 -3.96 -0.97 -19.90
CA ALA A 15 -4.31 -0.02 -20.95
C ALA A 15 -3.63 -0.35 -22.28
N LYS A 16 -2.33 -0.72 -22.26
CA LYS A 16 -1.60 -1.17 -23.47
C LYS A 16 -2.18 -2.45 -24.06
N ILE A 17 -2.60 -3.40 -23.22
CA ILE A 17 -3.25 -4.63 -23.67
C ILE A 17 -4.60 -4.32 -24.33
N VAL A 18 -5.41 -3.46 -23.71
CA VAL A 18 -6.71 -3.03 -24.24
C VAL A 18 -6.54 -2.32 -25.58
N GLU A 19 -5.58 -1.40 -25.69
CA GLU A 19 -5.28 -0.70 -26.94
C GLU A 19 -4.89 -1.68 -28.06
N SER A 20 -3.89 -2.53 -27.80
CA SER A 20 -3.31 -3.40 -28.83
C SER A 20 -4.19 -4.59 -29.22
N LYS A 21 -4.88 -5.23 -28.26
CA LYS A 21 -5.65 -6.45 -28.51
C LYS A 21 -7.14 -6.20 -28.70
N TYR A 22 -7.67 -5.15 -28.08
CA TYR A 22 -9.10 -4.85 -28.06
C TYR A 22 -9.43 -3.48 -28.69
N LYS A 23 -8.47 -2.87 -29.41
CA LYS A 23 -8.62 -1.60 -30.14
C LYS A 23 -9.15 -0.46 -29.26
N GLY A 24 -8.66 -0.40 -28.03
CA GLY A 24 -9.04 0.64 -27.06
C GLY A 24 -10.37 0.39 -26.35
N ILE A 25 -11.10 -0.67 -26.70
CA ILE A 25 -12.40 -1.01 -26.10
C ILE A 25 -12.19 -2.05 -25.01
N LEU A 26 -12.61 -1.72 -23.79
CA LEU A 26 -12.54 -2.67 -22.68
C LEU A 26 -13.55 -3.82 -22.92
N PRO A 27 -13.15 -5.10 -22.81
CA PRO A 27 -14.08 -6.21 -23.02
C PRO A 27 -15.08 -6.33 -21.85
N ALA A 28 -16.35 -6.55 -22.19
CA ALA A 28 -17.42 -6.82 -21.23
C ALA A 28 -17.47 -8.30 -20.82
N ASP A 29 -16.32 -8.86 -20.44
CA ASP A 29 -16.19 -10.25 -20.02
C ASP A 29 -15.36 -10.36 -18.73
N TYR A 30 -15.93 -11.04 -17.72
CA TYR A 30 -15.36 -11.09 -16.39
C TYR A 30 -14.01 -11.82 -16.35
N GLU A 31 -13.91 -12.98 -16.99
CA GLU A 31 -12.68 -13.79 -16.96
C GLU A 31 -11.56 -13.11 -17.76
N THR A 32 -11.90 -12.48 -18.89
CA THR A 32 -10.97 -11.67 -19.67
C THR A 32 -10.47 -10.48 -18.86
N LEU A 33 -11.35 -9.71 -18.22
CA LEU A 33 -10.95 -8.58 -17.37
C LEU A 33 -10.04 -9.05 -16.24
N LYS A 34 -10.40 -10.13 -15.56
CA LYS A 34 -9.62 -10.71 -14.45
C LYS A 34 -8.25 -11.24 -14.90
N SER A 35 -8.10 -11.60 -16.18
CA SER A 35 -6.80 -11.99 -16.73
C SER A 35 -5.81 -10.81 -16.87
N PHE A 36 -6.30 -9.56 -16.84
CA PHE A 36 -5.46 -8.39 -17.04
C PHE A 36 -4.62 -8.04 -15.80
N PRO A 37 -3.41 -7.50 -15.99
CA PRO A 37 -2.55 -7.09 -14.88
C PRO A 37 -3.25 -6.17 -13.89
N GLY A 38 -3.27 -6.57 -12.62
CA GLY A 38 -3.79 -5.76 -11.51
C GLY A 38 -5.32 -5.68 -11.42
N ILE A 39 -6.06 -6.38 -12.28
CA ILE A 39 -7.50 -6.59 -12.11
C ILE A 39 -7.71 -7.90 -11.35
N GLY A 40 -8.30 -7.81 -10.16
CA GLY A 40 -8.72 -8.99 -9.38
C GLY A 40 -10.25 -9.09 -9.33
N ASP A 41 -10.78 -10.05 -8.56
CA ASP A 41 -12.23 -10.32 -8.47
C ASP A 41 -13.07 -9.07 -8.20
N TYR A 42 -12.62 -8.22 -7.26
CA TYR A 42 -13.32 -6.97 -6.94
C TYR A 42 -13.37 -6.02 -8.15
N THR A 43 -12.22 -5.76 -8.78
CA THR A 43 -12.11 -4.79 -9.87
C THR A 43 -12.86 -5.29 -11.11
N ALA A 44 -12.75 -6.57 -11.45
CA ALA A 44 -13.48 -7.18 -12.56
C ALA A 44 -15.00 -7.06 -12.33
N SER A 45 -15.50 -7.48 -11.16
CA SER A 45 -16.92 -7.35 -10.81
C SER A 45 -17.39 -5.90 -10.80
N ALA A 46 -16.58 -4.97 -10.31
CA ALA A 46 -16.91 -3.55 -10.29
C ALA A 46 -17.00 -2.97 -11.72
N ILE A 47 -16.07 -3.32 -12.61
CA ILE A 47 -16.14 -2.92 -14.03
C ILE A 47 -17.39 -3.49 -14.69
N MET A 48 -17.64 -4.79 -14.53
CA MET A 48 -18.82 -5.46 -15.09
C MET A 48 -20.13 -4.81 -14.63
N ALA A 49 -20.23 -4.49 -13.34
CA ALA A 49 -21.41 -3.83 -12.80
C ALA A 49 -21.54 -2.38 -13.26
N ILE A 50 -20.49 -1.58 -13.09
CA ILE A 50 -20.58 -0.12 -13.23
C ILE A 50 -20.56 0.31 -14.69
N ALA A 51 -19.60 -0.22 -15.47
CA ALA A 51 -19.39 0.20 -16.85
C ALA A 51 -20.27 -0.54 -17.85
N PHE A 52 -20.61 -1.80 -17.56
CA PHE A 52 -21.38 -2.66 -18.48
C PHE A 52 -22.79 -3.01 -18.00
N ASP A 53 -23.21 -2.48 -16.84
CA ASP A 53 -24.51 -2.73 -16.22
C ASP A 53 -24.87 -4.23 -16.18
N LYS A 54 -23.88 -5.07 -15.85
CA LYS A 54 -24.07 -6.53 -15.70
C LYS A 54 -24.33 -6.88 -14.25
N ASP A 55 -25.00 -8.02 -14.03
CA ASP A 55 -25.32 -8.58 -12.70
C ASP A 55 -24.07 -9.09 -11.97
N PHE A 56 -23.24 -8.14 -11.55
CA PHE A 56 -22.04 -8.33 -10.76
C PHE A 56 -22.05 -7.36 -9.58
N ILE A 57 -21.38 -7.73 -8.50
CA ILE A 57 -21.20 -6.85 -7.33
C ILE A 57 -19.76 -6.97 -6.86
N GLY A 58 -19.03 -5.85 -6.91
CA GLY A 58 -17.69 -5.76 -6.33
C GLY A 58 -17.77 -5.75 -4.80
N ILE A 59 -17.29 -6.82 -4.15
CA ILE A 59 -17.27 -6.90 -2.68
C ILE A 59 -15.92 -6.40 -2.16
N ASP A 60 -15.88 -5.14 -1.72
CA ASP A 60 -14.76 -4.58 -0.95
C ASP A 60 -15.02 -4.63 0.56
N GLY A 61 -14.12 -4.04 1.36
CA GLY A 61 -14.28 -3.96 2.81
C GLY A 61 -15.44 -3.07 3.27
N ASN A 62 -15.99 -2.21 2.41
CA ASN A 62 -17.13 -1.36 2.71
C ASN A 62 -18.43 -2.13 2.52
N VAL A 63 -18.61 -2.77 1.37
CA VAL A 63 -19.75 -3.65 1.08
C VAL A 63 -19.78 -4.82 2.07
N GLU A 64 -18.65 -5.49 2.30
CA GLU A 64 -18.57 -6.58 3.27
C GLU A 64 -19.05 -6.15 4.67
N ARG A 65 -18.58 -5.00 5.15
CA ARG A 65 -18.98 -4.45 6.46
C ARG A 65 -20.46 -4.11 6.50
N PHE A 66 -20.97 -3.46 5.47
CA PHE A 66 -22.37 -3.07 5.38
C PHE A 66 -23.28 -4.30 5.42
N VAL A 67 -23.05 -5.29 4.56
CA VAL A 67 -23.84 -6.52 4.49
C VAL A 67 -23.69 -7.33 5.78
N ALA A 68 -22.48 -7.45 6.33
CA ALA A 68 -22.27 -8.16 7.58
C ALA A 68 -23.07 -7.54 8.73
N ARG A 69 -23.17 -6.20 8.80
CA ARG A 69 -23.97 -5.51 9.83
C ARG A 69 -25.46 -5.61 9.57
N LEU A 70 -25.88 -5.45 8.32
CA LEU A 70 -27.29 -5.57 7.91
C LEU A 70 -27.85 -6.94 8.34
N PHE A 71 -27.08 -8.01 8.11
CA PHE A 71 -27.49 -9.40 8.40
C PHE A 71 -26.86 -10.01 9.67
N GLY A 72 -26.16 -9.21 10.49
CA GLY A 72 -25.62 -9.67 11.78
C GLY A 72 -24.57 -10.79 11.68
N PHE A 73 -23.79 -10.84 10.60
CA PHE A 73 -22.70 -11.80 10.42
C PHE A 73 -21.42 -11.39 11.15
N LYS A 74 -20.65 -12.39 11.57
CA LYS A 74 -19.31 -12.23 12.15
C LYS A 74 -18.28 -12.89 11.24
N ASN A 75 -17.12 -12.27 11.08
CA ASN A 75 -16.07 -12.71 10.16
C ASN A 75 -15.35 -14.01 10.58
N ASN A 76 -15.59 -14.52 11.78
CA ASN A 76 -15.05 -15.79 12.27
C ASN A 76 -15.90 -16.99 11.83
N LYS A 77 -17.07 -16.77 11.22
CA LYS A 77 -17.88 -17.84 10.67
C LYS A 77 -17.14 -18.51 9.50
N ASN A 78 -17.18 -19.83 9.45
CA ASN A 78 -16.77 -20.59 8.27
C ASN A 78 -17.54 -20.06 7.05
N ASN A 79 -16.85 -19.91 5.92
CA ASN A 79 -17.42 -19.40 4.67
C ASN A 79 -18.04 -18.00 4.76
N PHE A 80 -17.59 -17.13 5.67
CA PHE A 80 -18.10 -15.76 5.84
C PHE A 80 -18.28 -14.99 4.51
N LYS A 81 -17.29 -15.03 3.61
CA LYS A 81 -17.39 -14.39 2.29
C LYS A 81 -18.53 -14.95 1.44
N ASN A 82 -18.76 -16.26 1.48
CA ASN A 82 -19.86 -16.89 0.76
C ASN A 82 -21.22 -16.47 1.37
N SER A 83 -21.32 -16.36 2.69
CA SER A 83 -22.55 -15.85 3.35
C SER A 83 -22.88 -14.42 2.92
N ILE A 84 -21.86 -13.56 2.79
CA ILE A 84 -22.03 -12.20 2.25
C ILE A 84 -22.52 -12.24 0.81
N PHE A 85 -21.91 -13.08 -0.03
CA PHE A 85 -22.29 -13.22 -1.44
C PHE A 85 -23.73 -13.71 -1.61
N ILE A 86 -24.15 -14.73 -0.86
CA ILE A 86 -25.53 -15.23 -0.88
C ILE A 86 -26.51 -14.12 -0.52
N LYS A 87 -26.25 -13.37 0.56
CA LYS A 87 -27.14 -12.27 0.95
C LYS A 87 -27.16 -11.11 -0.04
N LEU A 88 -26.04 -10.81 -0.69
CA LEU A 88 -26.02 -9.84 -1.77
C LEU A 88 -26.89 -10.26 -2.95
N LYS A 89 -26.92 -11.55 -3.30
CA LYS A 89 -27.83 -12.08 -4.32
C LYS A 89 -29.30 -11.97 -3.94
N GLU A 90 -29.64 -12.06 -2.66
CA GLU A 90 -31.01 -11.91 -2.19
C GLU A 90 -31.52 -10.47 -2.24
N ILE A 91 -30.64 -9.48 -2.00
CA ILE A 91 -31.02 -8.05 -1.99
C ILE A 91 -30.66 -7.32 -3.29
N LYS A 92 -30.19 -8.04 -4.30
CA LYS A 92 -29.78 -7.43 -5.56
C LYS A 92 -30.98 -6.79 -6.25
N SER A 93 -30.70 -5.73 -7.01
CA SER A 93 -31.69 -5.16 -7.90
C SER A 93 -31.96 -6.09 -9.08
N GLU A 94 -33.17 -6.08 -9.62
CA GLU A 94 -33.54 -6.82 -10.83
C GLU A 94 -33.07 -6.10 -12.12
N ASN A 95 -32.79 -4.80 -12.01
CA ASN A 95 -32.28 -3.92 -13.07
C ASN A 95 -31.35 -2.84 -12.47
N ASN A 96 -30.74 -1.97 -13.29
CA ASN A 96 -29.87 -0.89 -12.81
C ASN A 96 -28.72 -1.37 -11.91
N PHE A 97 -28.03 -2.44 -12.32
CA PHE A 97 -26.95 -3.08 -11.56
C PHE A 97 -25.81 -2.11 -11.24
N SER A 98 -25.50 -1.20 -12.17
CA SER A 98 -24.50 -0.15 -12.01
C SER A 98 -24.83 0.78 -10.84
N GLN A 99 -26.08 1.25 -10.75
CA GLN A 99 -26.53 2.12 -9.67
C GLN A 99 -26.55 1.36 -8.34
N PHE A 100 -27.04 0.13 -8.34
CA PHE A 100 -27.09 -0.71 -7.14
C PHE A 100 -25.68 -0.99 -6.59
N ALA A 101 -24.73 -1.34 -7.44
CA ALA A 101 -23.34 -1.59 -7.04
C ALA A 101 -22.69 -0.34 -6.43
N GLN A 102 -22.88 0.84 -7.06
CA GLN A 102 -22.38 2.11 -6.53
C GLN A 102 -23.06 2.48 -5.20
N ALA A 103 -24.38 2.33 -5.12
CA ALA A 103 -25.13 2.58 -3.90
C ALA A 103 -24.65 1.71 -2.73
N LEU A 104 -24.35 0.42 -2.96
CA LEU A 104 -23.78 -0.46 -1.94
C LEU A 104 -22.40 0.01 -1.47
N MET A 105 -21.52 0.42 -2.40
CA MET A 105 -20.20 0.96 -2.07
C MET A 105 -20.33 2.21 -1.20
N GLU A 106 -21.19 3.16 -1.58
CA GLU A 106 -21.36 4.41 -0.84
C GLU A 106 -22.15 4.27 0.46
N MET A 107 -23.08 3.31 0.53
CA MET A 107 -23.69 2.90 1.79
C MET A 107 -22.62 2.45 2.79
N GLY A 108 -21.64 1.67 2.35
CA GLY A 108 -20.51 1.29 3.19
C GLY A 108 -19.59 2.46 3.52
N ALA A 109 -19.25 3.30 2.54
CA ALA A 109 -18.27 4.37 2.70
C ALA A 109 -18.77 5.57 3.51
N LEU A 110 -20.00 6.05 3.26
CA LEU A 110 -20.51 7.32 3.77
C LEU A 110 -21.45 7.15 4.97
N ILE A 111 -22.19 6.04 5.04
CA ILE A 111 -23.24 5.83 6.05
C ILE A 111 -22.82 4.77 7.07
N CYS A 112 -22.54 3.55 6.62
CA CYS A 112 -22.14 2.43 7.47
C CYS A 112 -20.63 2.42 7.70
N THR A 113 -20.09 3.55 8.18
CA THR A 113 -18.66 3.77 8.43
C THR A 113 -18.08 2.81 9.47
N PRO A 114 -16.76 2.53 9.47
CA PRO A 114 -16.15 1.60 10.43
C PRO A 114 -16.44 1.94 11.89
N GLN A 115 -16.33 3.22 12.25
CA GLN A 115 -16.64 3.77 13.57
C GLN A 115 -17.81 4.74 13.43
N ASN A 116 -18.68 4.80 14.46
CA ASN A 116 -19.83 5.71 14.55
C ASN A 116 -20.66 5.76 13.26
N PRO A 117 -21.25 4.62 12.81
CA PRO A 117 -22.08 4.60 11.62
C PRO A 117 -23.27 5.55 11.77
N ARG A 118 -23.61 6.24 10.68
CA ARG A 118 -24.69 7.24 10.64
C ARG A 118 -26.07 6.58 10.52
N CYS A 119 -26.41 5.74 11.50
CA CYS A 119 -27.64 4.95 11.47
C CYS A 119 -28.92 5.80 11.48
N VAL A 120 -28.87 7.04 11.98
CA VAL A 120 -30.03 7.96 11.98
C VAL A 120 -30.56 8.17 10.56
N ILE A 121 -29.66 8.41 9.59
CA ILE A 121 -29.96 8.68 8.17
C ILE A 121 -29.89 7.42 7.30
N CYS A 122 -29.60 6.25 7.88
CA CYS A 122 -29.45 5.02 7.11
C CYS A 122 -30.82 4.54 6.60
N PRO A 123 -31.03 4.44 5.26
CA PRO A 123 -32.34 4.11 4.69
C PRO A 123 -32.83 2.71 5.09
N VAL A 124 -31.90 1.78 5.33
CA VAL A 124 -32.20 0.38 5.68
C VAL A 124 -32.10 0.08 7.17
N LYS A 125 -32.05 1.11 8.05
CA LYS A 125 -31.84 0.92 9.50
C LYS A 125 -32.88 0.02 10.15
N LYS A 126 -34.13 0.07 9.69
CA LYS A 126 -35.26 -0.73 10.21
C LYS A 126 -35.05 -2.24 10.04
N ASN A 127 -34.28 -2.64 9.03
CA ASN A 127 -33.99 -4.05 8.72
C ASN A 127 -32.61 -4.50 9.23
N CYS A 128 -31.79 -3.58 9.75
CA CYS A 128 -30.42 -3.87 10.16
C CYS A 128 -30.35 -4.59 11.52
N ILE A 129 -29.84 -5.83 11.51
CA ILE A 129 -29.69 -6.66 12.71
C ILE A 129 -28.69 -6.04 13.69
N SER A 130 -27.55 -5.54 13.21
CA SER A 130 -26.57 -4.85 14.06
C SER A 130 -27.15 -3.61 14.74
N PHE A 131 -28.01 -2.84 14.06
CA PHE A 131 -28.66 -1.68 14.65
C PHE A 131 -29.63 -2.10 15.76
N LYS A 132 -30.50 -3.09 15.50
CA LYS A 132 -31.45 -3.61 16.50
C LYS A 132 -30.75 -4.16 17.75
N LYS A 133 -29.65 -4.89 17.56
CA LYS A 133 -28.87 -5.50 18.65
C LYS A 133 -27.85 -4.56 19.29
N LYS A 134 -27.69 -3.34 18.75
CA LYS A 134 -26.63 -2.38 19.14
C LYS A 134 -25.22 -2.99 19.07
N ASP A 135 -24.98 -3.91 18.13
CA ASP A 135 -23.71 -4.60 17.94
C ASP A 135 -23.20 -4.43 16.51
N PHE A 136 -22.31 -3.46 16.32
CA PHE A 136 -21.71 -3.13 15.02
C PHE A 136 -20.37 -3.83 14.77
N ASN A 137 -19.88 -4.62 15.72
CA ASN A 137 -18.56 -5.22 15.63
C ASN A 137 -18.62 -6.54 14.86
N TYR A 138 -18.58 -6.48 13.53
CA TYR A 138 -18.60 -7.69 12.70
C TYR A 138 -17.24 -8.41 12.63
N LYS A 139 -16.15 -7.71 12.97
CA LYS A 139 -14.78 -8.27 12.95
C LYS A 139 -14.38 -8.76 14.34
N ILE A 140 -14.24 -10.07 14.45
CA ILE A 140 -13.47 -10.70 15.51
C ILE A 140 -12.00 -10.62 15.10
N TYR A 141 -11.29 -9.71 15.76
CA TYR A 141 -9.87 -9.49 15.50
C TYR A 141 -9.05 -10.49 16.31
N ASN A 142 -8.35 -11.39 15.62
CA ASN A 142 -7.17 -12.01 16.20
C ASN A 142 -6.07 -10.94 16.23
N LYS A 143 -5.42 -10.73 17.39
CA LYS A 143 -4.27 -9.80 17.51
C LYS A 143 -3.22 -10.17 16.45
N LYS A 144 -3.18 -9.44 15.34
CA LYS A 144 -2.14 -9.62 14.33
C LYS A 144 -0.82 -9.20 14.96
N ARG A 145 0.13 -10.13 15.08
CA ARG A 145 1.50 -9.81 15.50
C ARG A 145 2.07 -8.79 14.51
N VAL A 146 2.41 -7.60 15.00
CA VAL A 146 3.08 -6.58 14.19
C VAL A 146 4.47 -7.11 13.86
N ASN A 147 4.79 -7.19 12.57
CA ASN A 147 6.12 -7.61 12.15
C ASN A 147 7.09 -6.44 12.33
N ILE A 148 7.84 -6.45 13.42
CA ILE A 148 8.84 -5.42 13.70
C ILE A 148 10.11 -5.77 12.94
N LYS A 149 10.53 -4.88 12.05
CA LYS A 149 11.81 -4.98 11.35
C LYS A 149 12.70 -3.80 11.72
N LYS A 150 13.96 -4.08 11.99
CA LYS A 150 14.95 -3.05 12.36
C LYS A 150 15.89 -2.83 11.19
N TYR A 151 16.25 -1.58 10.91
CA TYR A 151 17.11 -1.19 9.80
C TYR A 151 18.15 -0.15 10.20
N TYR A 152 19.29 -0.17 9.51
CA TYR A 152 20.20 0.96 9.38
C TYR A 152 19.93 1.68 8.06
N LEU A 153 19.76 3.00 8.12
CA LEU A 153 19.70 3.88 6.96
C LEU A 153 21.08 4.50 6.76
N LEU A 154 21.74 4.17 5.66
CA LEU A 154 23.05 4.74 5.35
C LEU A 154 22.87 6.09 4.69
N TYR A 155 23.46 7.12 5.28
CA TYR A 155 23.46 8.46 4.71
C TYR A 155 24.89 8.94 4.47
N ALA A 156 25.17 9.31 3.22
CA ALA A 156 26.43 9.88 2.82
C ALA A 156 26.18 11.01 1.83
N SER A 157 26.99 12.07 1.94
CA SER A 157 26.90 13.25 1.10
C SER A 157 28.29 13.74 0.68
N GLU A 158 28.48 14.06 -0.60
CA GLU A 158 29.74 14.61 -1.12
C GLU A 158 29.45 15.68 -2.17
N LYS A 159 30.06 16.88 -2.05
CA LYS A 159 29.95 17.96 -3.04
C LYS A 159 28.50 18.21 -3.53
N ASN A 160 27.56 18.39 -2.59
CA ASN A 160 26.12 18.54 -2.84
C ASN A 160 25.43 17.33 -3.49
N LYS A 161 26.02 16.13 -3.47
CA LYS A 161 25.37 14.89 -3.91
C LYS A 161 25.03 14.03 -2.70
N ILE A 162 23.97 13.23 -2.81
CA ILE A 162 23.56 12.23 -1.82
C ILE A 162 23.64 10.85 -2.45
N LEU A 163 24.03 9.86 -1.66
CA LEU A 163 24.07 8.47 -2.09
C LEU A 163 22.67 7.83 -2.09
N PHE A 164 22.34 7.19 -3.19
CA PHE A 164 21.13 6.39 -3.39
C PHE A 164 21.46 4.94 -3.74
N PHE A 165 20.47 4.07 -3.60
CA PHE A 165 20.54 2.66 -3.91
C PHE A 165 19.37 2.23 -4.80
N ASN A 166 19.70 1.60 -5.92
CA ASN A 166 18.74 0.99 -6.83
C ASN A 166 18.57 -0.48 -6.47
N LYS A 167 17.34 -0.87 -6.10
CA LYS A 167 17.03 -2.22 -5.66
C LYS A 167 16.32 -2.97 -6.79
N LYS A 168 17.03 -3.90 -7.45
CA LYS A 168 16.38 -4.81 -8.41
C LYS A 168 15.42 -5.78 -7.67
N ASN A 169 14.24 -6.01 -8.23
CA ASN A 169 13.27 -7.05 -7.85
C ASN A 169 12.72 -7.00 -6.42
N LYS A 170 12.51 -5.80 -5.84
CA LYS A 170 11.94 -5.64 -4.48
C LYS A 170 11.01 -4.41 -4.38
N LEU A 171 10.34 -4.28 -3.23
CA LEU A 171 9.50 -3.12 -2.88
C LEU A 171 10.22 -1.78 -3.19
N LEU A 172 9.52 -0.86 -3.86
CA LEU A 172 10.00 0.47 -4.27
C LEU A 172 11.11 0.49 -5.35
N GLN A 173 11.31 -0.59 -6.10
CA GLN A 173 12.38 -0.71 -7.12
C GLN A 173 12.44 0.45 -8.14
N ASP A 174 11.31 1.02 -8.52
CA ASP A 174 11.24 2.07 -9.56
C ASP A 174 11.52 3.47 -8.97
N PHE A 175 11.84 3.56 -7.68
CA PHE A 175 12.17 4.81 -6.99
C PHE A 175 13.65 4.88 -6.62
N ALA A 176 14.15 6.11 -6.57
CA ALA A 176 15.39 6.42 -5.89
C ALA A 176 15.19 6.26 -4.36
N ASN A 177 15.85 5.24 -3.81
CA ASN A 177 15.77 4.91 -2.39
C ASN A 177 17.09 5.18 -1.68
N LEU A 178 17.01 5.75 -0.48
CA LEU A 178 18.17 5.78 0.40
C LEU A 178 18.52 4.33 0.84
N PRO A 179 19.81 3.99 0.97
CA PRO A 179 20.22 2.62 1.29
C PRO A 179 19.75 2.17 2.68
N LEU A 180 19.02 1.05 2.72
CA LEU A 180 18.53 0.41 3.95
C LEU A 180 19.13 -0.98 4.13
N LEU A 181 19.64 -1.27 5.32
CA LEU A 181 20.23 -2.55 5.71
C LEU A 181 19.56 -3.14 6.94
N ASP A 182 19.28 -4.44 6.97
CA ASP A 182 18.64 -5.10 8.13
C ASP A 182 19.58 -5.12 9.36
N TYR A 183 19.03 -4.79 10.53
CA TYR A 183 19.75 -4.71 11.82
C TYR A 183 20.30 -6.06 12.33
N LYS A 184 19.88 -7.19 11.72
CA LYS A 184 20.29 -8.54 12.10
C LYS A 184 21.72 -8.88 11.68
N LYS A 185 22.32 -8.09 10.78
CA LYS A 185 23.76 -8.15 10.55
C LYS A 185 24.36 -7.05 11.43
N ASN A 186 25.30 -7.41 12.29
CA ASN A 186 26.10 -6.46 13.05
C ASN A 186 26.60 -5.39 12.06
N LEU A 187 26.54 -4.10 12.41
CA LEU A 187 26.89 -3.03 11.46
C LEU A 187 28.31 -3.24 10.91
N PHE A 188 29.19 -3.80 11.76
CA PHE A 188 30.58 -4.14 11.45
C PHE A 188 30.78 -5.58 10.91
N ASP A 189 29.84 -6.51 11.11
CA ASP A 189 29.86 -7.86 10.50
C ASP A 189 29.27 -7.88 9.09
N MET A 190 28.51 -6.84 8.72
CA MET A 190 28.34 -6.53 7.31
C MET A 190 29.70 -6.09 6.80
N ASN A 191 30.38 -6.97 6.05
CA ASN A 191 31.06 -6.76 4.76
C ASN A 191 31.43 -5.34 4.25
N PHE A 192 31.58 -4.31 5.09
CA PHE A 192 32.46 -3.17 4.85
C PHE A 192 33.90 -3.70 4.67
N LYS A 193 34.23 -4.85 5.26
CA LYS A 193 35.45 -5.64 5.01
C LYS A 193 35.48 -6.45 3.70
N LYS A 194 34.37 -6.70 2.98
CA LYS A 194 34.37 -7.42 1.67
C LYS A 194 34.37 -6.47 0.47
N ASN A 195 35.21 -5.44 0.50
CA ASN A 195 35.48 -4.56 -0.64
C ASN A 195 34.29 -3.78 -1.24
N SER A 196 33.05 -3.84 -0.73
CA SER A 196 31.90 -3.18 -1.39
C SER A 196 31.79 -1.70 -1.06
N PHE A 197 32.24 -1.27 0.12
CA PHE A 197 32.24 0.12 0.59
C PHE A 197 33.51 0.43 1.37
N GLN A 198 34.30 1.38 0.89
CA GLN A 198 35.40 1.98 1.63
C GLN A 198 35.01 3.40 2.01
N PHE A 199 35.20 3.79 3.27
CA PHE A 199 34.86 5.11 3.78
C PHE A 199 35.97 5.61 4.69
N GLU A 200 35.98 6.91 4.94
CA GLU A 200 36.97 7.59 5.78
C GLU A 200 36.40 7.86 7.17
N GLY A 201 37.15 7.47 8.20
CA GLY A 201 36.77 7.62 9.61
C GLY A 201 35.72 6.62 10.07
N GLU A 202 35.32 6.75 11.34
CA GLU A 202 34.27 5.92 11.94
C GLU A 202 32.88 6.48 11.61
N PRO A 203 31.90 5.62 11.25
CA PRO A 203 30.55 6.07 10.97
C PRO A 203 29.84 6.49 12.25
N LYS A 204 29.22 7.67 12.25
CA LYS A 204 28.46 8.19 13.38
C LYS A 204 27.03 7.65 13.35
N ILE A 205 26.59 7.00 14.42
CA ILE A 205 25.20 6.51 14.54
C ILE A 205 24.37 7.55 15.28
N ILE A 206 23.25 7.97 14.69
CA ILE A 206 22.26 8.76 15.41
C ILE A 206 21.46 7.81 16.31
N GLU A 207 21.60 7.96 17.62
CA GLU A 207 20.96 7.07 18.59
C GLU A 207 19.44 7.11 18.56
N LYS A 208 18.87 8.25 18.13
CA LYS A 208 17.42 8.42 17.98
C LYS A 208 16.87 7.45 16.93
N ASN A 209 15.99 6.56 17.38
CA ASN A 209 15.23 5.68 16.49
C ASN A 209 14.16 6.45 15.73
N PHE A 210 14.03 6.15 14.44
CA PHE A 210 12.97 6.62 13.58
C PHE A 210 12.02 5.48 13.24
N THR A 211 10.72 5.75 13.30
CA THR A 211 9.69 4.77 12.97
C THR A 211 9.06 5.09 11.62
N HIS A 212 8.92 4.06 10.80
CA HIS A 212 8.18 4.11 9.54
C HIS A 212 7.33 2.85 9.41
N ASN A 213 6.04 3.01 9.17
CA ASN A 213 5.11 1.90 9.06
C ASN A 213 4.75 1.67 7.58
N ILE A 214 4.81 0.42 7.14
CA ILE A 214 4.34 0.01 5.81
C ILE A 214 3.41 -1.18 6.00
N SER A 215 2.12 -0.99 5.72
CA SER A 215 1.07 -2.01 5.90
C SER A 215 1.11 -2.60 7.32
N ASN A 216 1.54 -3.86 7.47
CA ASN A 216 1.66 -4.59 8.74
C ASN A 216 3.09 -4.64 9.32
N ILE A 217 4.03 -3.93 8.70
CA ILE A 217 5.44 -3.89 9.09
C ILE A 217 5.71 -2.56 9.82
N LYS A 218 6.22 -2.66 11.04
CA LYS A 218 6.78 -1.52 11.78
C LYS A 218 8.29 -1.52 11.60
N MET A 219 8.80 -0.55 10.85
CA MET A 219 10.24 -0.37 10.64
C MET A 219 10.80 0.55 11.73
N ILE A 220 11.80 0.07 12.46
CA ILE A 220 12.61 0.86 13.39
C ILE A 220 13.95 1.12 12.73
N ILE A 221 14.34 2.38 12.59
CA ILE A 221 15.43 2.80 11.73
C ILE A 221 16.42 3.65 12.52
N LYS A 222 17.70 3.27 12.48
CA LYS A 222 18.80 4.11 12.94
C LYS A 222 19.53 4.69 11.75
N ILE A 223 19.89 5.98 11.83
CA ILE A 223 20.63 6.65 10.76
C ILE A 223 22.13 6.48 11.04
N VAL A 224 22.86 6.02 10.03
CA VAL A 224 24.31 5.88 10.06
C VAL A 224 24.89 6.90 9.10
N LEU A 225 25.75 7.74 9.65
CA LEU A 225 26.35 8.87 8.99
C LEU A 225 27.81 8.55 8.61
N PHE A 226 28.14 8.60 7.32
CA PHE A 226 29.51 8.50 6.79
C PHE A 226 30.08 9.87 6.42
N LYS A 227 31.28 10.17 6.94
CA LYS A 227 32.02 11.41 6.64
C LYS A 227 32.39 11.52 5.15
N ARG A 228 32.93 10.44 4.58
CA ARG A 228 33.30 10.36 3.17
C ARG A 228 33.32 8.92 2.70
N ILE A 229 32.89 8.66 1.46
CA ILE A 229 32.97 7.33 0.85
C ILE A 229 34.11 7.33 -0.16
N LYS A 230 35.18 6.59 0.15
CA LYS A 230 36.37 6.43 -0.70
C LYS A 230 36.09 5.57 -1.93
N LYS A 231 35.31 4.50 -1.79
CA LYS A 231 35.03 3.56 -2.88
C LYS A 231 33.68 2.86 -2.69
N ILE A 232 32.96 2.66 -3.78
CA ILE A 232 31.76 1.81 -3.83
C ILE A 232 31.93 0.81 -4.97
N ASN A 233 32.04 -0.47 -4.64
CA ASN A 233 32.20 -1.55 -5.64
C ASN A 233 30.88 -2.29 -5.92
N ASP A 234 29.74 -1.63 -5.74
CA ASP A 234 28.42 -2.14 -6.10
C ASP A 234 27.71 -1.11 -7.00
N ASN A 235 27.47 -1.51 -8.25
CA ASN A 235 26.86 -0.67 -9.29
C ASN A 235 25.39 -0.30 -9.01
N LYS A 236 24.78 -0.86 -7.97
CA LYS A 236 23.44 -0.48 -7.52
C LYS A 236 23.44 0.88 -6.83
N PHE A 237 24.58 1.37 -6.40
CA PHE A 237 24.69 2.64 -5.71
C PHE A 237 25.09 3.76 -6.67
N TYR A 238 24.49 4.92 -6.48
CA TYR A 238 24.70 6.06 -7.37
C TYR A 238 24.46 7.37 -6.63
N TRP A 239 25.06 8.44 -7.14
CA TRP A 239 25.01 9.76 -6.52
C TRP A 239 24.03 10.66 -7.28
N ILE A 240 23.12 11.31 -6.54
CA ILE A 240 22.21 12.31 -7.11
C ILE A 240 22.55 13.68 -6.53
N ASN A 241 22.66 14.70 -7.39
CA ASN A 241 22.86 16.09 -6.93
C ASN A 241 21.59 16.56 -6.20
N TYR A 242 21.78 17.06 -4.99
CA TYR A 242 20.76 17.55 -4.07
C TYR A 242 19.80 18.56 -4.72
N ASN A 243 20.31 19.48 -5.53
CA ASN A 243 19.52 20.50 -6.22
C ASN A 243 18.76 19.96 -7.44
N LYS A 244 19.14 18.78 -7.93
CA LYS A 244 18.53 18.10 -9.08
C LYS A 244 17.69 16.89 -8.67
N ILE A 245 17.43 16.71 -7.37
CA ILE A 245 16.56 15.63 -6.90
C ILE A 245 15.14 15.97 -7.36
N ASP A 246 14.68 15.26 -8.39
CA ASP A 246 13.27 15.26 -8.73
C ASP A 246 12.51 14.47 -7.65
N ASN A 247 11.69 15.20 -6.89
CA ASN A 247 10.83 14.61 -5.88
C ASN A 247 9.86 13.57 -6.47
N SER A 248 9.54 13.60 -7.77
CA SER A 248 8.69 12.58 -8.39
C SER A 248 9.33 11.17 -8.33
N LEU A 249 10.65 11.10 -8.37
CA LEU A 249 11.44 9.86 -8.38
C LEU A 249 11.73 9.30 -6.98
N LEU A 250 11.37 10.02 -5.93
CA LEU A 250 11.56 9.59 -4.55
C LEU A 250 10.34 8.84 -4.00
N SER A 251 10.60 7.72 -3.32
CA SER A 251 9.57 7.10 -2.49
C SER A 251 9.15 8.03 -1.35
N SER A 252 7.91 7.89 -0.85
CA SER A 252 7.43 8.67 0.31
C SER A 252 8.33 8.49 1.54
N PHE A 253 8.93 7.31 1.67
CA PHE A 253 9.97 7.01 2.64
C PHE A 253 11.21 7.91 2.45
N SER A 254 11.82 7.90 1.27
CA SER A 254 13.01 8.71 0.97
C SER A 254 12.74 10.20 1.16
N LYS A 255 11.58 10.70 0.71
CA LYS A 255 11.19 12.11 0.90
C LYS A 255 11.22 12.50 2.37
N LYS A 256 10.53 11.72 3.21
CA LYS A 256 10.46 11.96 4.66
C LYS A 256 11.84 11.99 5.30
N PHE A 257 12.73 11.06 4.93
CA PHE A 257 14.06 11.01 5.51
C PHE A 257 14.98 12.13 5.02
N ILE A 258 14.92 12.48 3.74
CA ILE A 258 15.69 13.61 3.20
C ILE A 258 15.25 14.90 3.91
N GLU A 259 13.94 15.14 4.05
CA GLU A 259 13.41 16.29 4.79
C GLU A 259 13.83 16.30 6.27
N LEU A 260 13.83 15.13 6.93
CA LEU A 260 14.28 15.02 8.31
C LEU A 260 15.76 15.37 8.49
N ILE A 261 16.59 15.02 7.50
CA ILE A 261 18.01 15.37 7.49
C ILE A 261 18.19 16.87 7.23
N LYS A 262 17.38 17.47 6.34
CA LYS A 262 17.38 18.92 6.07
C LYS A 262 17.04 19.74 7.32
N THR A 263 15.93 19.40 7.97
CA THR A 263 15.36 20.15 9.09
C THR A 263 16.19 20.07 10.37
N LYS A 264 16.87 18.94 10.60
CA LYS A 264 17.72 18.76 11.79
C LYS A 264 19.12 19.36 11.67
N LYS A 265 19.45 20.06 10.58
CA LYS A 265 20.83 20.52 10.28
C LYS A 265 21.85 19.43 10.64
N ILE A 266 21.61 18.19 10.20
CA ILE A 266 22.61 17.12 10.34
C ILE A 266 23.68 17.41 9.26
N LYS A 267 24.43 18.48 9.48
CA LYS A 267 25.65 18.79 8.74
C LYS A 267 26.73 17.90 9.33
N TYR A 268 27.46 17.20 8.48
CA TYR A 268 28.82 16.83 8.87
C TYR A 268 29.59 18.14 9.04
N VAL A 269 30.17 18.32 10.23
CA VAL A 269 31.38 19.13 10.38
C VAL A 269 32.54 18.24 9.95
#